data_AF-Q4S2R5-F1
#
_entry.id   AF-Q4S2R5-F1
#
_cell.length_a   1.000
_cell.length_b   1.000
_cell.length_c   1.000
_cell.angle_alpha   90.00
_cell.angle_beta   90.00
_cell.angle_gamma   90.00
#
_symmetry.space_group_name_H-M   'P 1'
#
loop_
_entity.id
_entity.type
_entity.pdbx_description
1 polymer ?
#
loop_
_entity_poly.entity_id
_entity_poly.type
_entity_poly.pdbx_seq_one_letter_code
_entity_poly.pdbx_strand_id
1 'polypeptide(L)'
;FNHLSLKAKHGYRNLTGIDYSAASVELARNILQADGLTDVTVREMDFLSCDGELRGFDVCIDKGTFDAITLNPDNFNDGKKLYLQSLRKALKCEGFFV
;
A
#
# COMPACT_ATOMS: atom_id res chain seq x y z
N PHE A 1 -8.98 0.71 0.91
CA PHE A 1 -8.75 2.07 1.45
C PHE A 1 -9.47 2.42 2.76
N ASN A 2 -10.67 1.90 3.06
CA ASN A 2 -11.44 2.28 4.28
C ASN A 2 -10.67 2.18 5.62
N HIS A 3 -9.71 1.27 5.74
CA HIS A 3 -8.88 1.14 6.95
C HIS A 3 -7.94 2.34 7.18
N LEU A 4 -7.62 3.13 6.15
CA LEU A 4 -6.77 4.31 6.30
C LEU A 4 -7.47 5.40 7.12
N SER A 5 -8.76 5.63 6.87
CA SER A 5 -9.56 6.58 7.65
C SER A 5 -9.61 6.18 9.13
N LEU A 6 -9.87 4.90 9.40
CA LEU A 6 -9.86 4.35 10.76
C LEU A 6 -8.50 4.54 11.42
N LYS A 7 -7.40 4.18 10.76
CA LYS A 7 -6.04 4.36 11.30
C LYS A 7 -5.73 5.82 11.60
N ALA A 8 -6.09 6.74 10.71
CA ALA A 8 -5.88 8.17 10.92
C ALA A 8 -6.63 8.66 12.17
N LYS A 9 -7.89 8.26 12.32
CA LYS A 9 -8.73 8.57 13.49
C LYS A 9 -8.18 7.97 14.80
N HIS A 10 -7.39 6.90 14.73
CA HIS A 10 -6.69 6.29 15.88
C HIS A 10 -5.27 6.82 16.10
N GLY A 11 -4.87 7.91 15.42
CA GLY A 11 -3.61 8.61 15.67
C GLY A 11 -2.40 8.08 14.90
N TYR A 12 -2.59 7.17 13.95
CA TYR A 12 -1.51 6.79 13.04
C TYR A 12 -1.18 7.97 12.12
N ARG A 13 0.12 8.16 11.86
CA ARG A 13 0.65 9.23 11.00
C ARG A 13 1.46 8.65 9.84
N ASN A 14 1.77 9.49 8.85
CA ASN A 14 2.46 9.06 7.62
C ASN A 14 1.72 7.90 6.92
N LEU A 15 0.40 7.99 6.85
CA LEU A 15 -0.43 6.97 6.22
C LEU A 15 -0.38 7.13 4.71
N THR A 16 0.04 6.07 4.02
CA THR A 16 0.04 6.01 2.57
C THR A 16 -0.77 4.80 2.10
N GLY A 17 -1.74 5.03 1.22
CA GLY A 17 -2.43 4.01 0.47
C GLY A 17 -1.99 4.02 -0.99
N ILE A 18 -1.78 2.84 -1.57
CA ILE A 18 -1.52 2.69 -3.00
C ILE A 18 -2.47 1.68 -3.63
N ASP A 19 -2.85 1.92 -4.88
CA ASP A 19 -3.51 0.95 -5.77
C ASP A 19 -2.93 1.13 -7.17
N TYR A 20 -2.95 0.08 -7.99
CA TYR A 20 -2.64 0.25 -9.42
C TYR A 20 -3.85 0.84 -10.19
N SER A 21 -5.07 0.76 -9.63
CA SER A 21 -6.28 1.27 -10.25
C SER A 21 -6.53 2.74 -9.88
N ALA A 22 -6.50 3.63 -10.88
CA ALA A 22 -6.89 5.02 -10.74
C ALA A 22 -8.27 5.21 -10.08
N ALA A 23 -9.24 4.37 -10.46
CA ALA A 23 -10.61 4.42 -9.91
C ALA A 23 -10.65 4.08 -8.42
N SER A 24 -9.90 3.07 -7.98
CA SER A 24 -9.76 2.73 -6.55
C SER A 24 -9.15 3.87 -5.75
N VAL A 25 -8.14 4.53 -6.31
CA VAL A 25 -7.47 5.68 -5.70
C VAL A 25 -8.39 6.88 -5.61
N GLU A 26 -9.16 7.18 -6.65
CA GLU A 26 -10.14 8.26 -6.65
C GLU A 26 -11.22 8.03 -5.59
N LEU A 27 -11.79 6.82 -5.55
CA LEU A 27 -12.76 6.44 -4.53
C LEU A 27 -12.21 6.63 -3.11
N ALA A 28 -10.96 6.22 -2.88
CA ALA A 28 -10.29 6.37 -1.60
C ALA A 28 -10.14 7.84 -1.19
N ARG A 29 -9.74 8.71 -2.13
CA ARG A 29 -9.61 10.15 -1.88
C ARG A 29 -10.96 10.77 -1.52
N ASN A 30 -12.02 10.41 -2.24
CA ASN A 30 -13.37 10.91 -1.96
C ASN A 30 -13.84 10.52 -0.55
N ILE A 31 -13.57 9.29 -0.12
CA ILE A 31 -13.89 8.82 1.24
C ILE A 31 -13.09 9.60 2.30
N LEU A 32 -11.78 9.77 2.11
CA LEU A 32 -10.93 10.52 3.04
C LEU A 32 -11.35 12.00 3.14
N GLN A 33 -11.69 12.61 2.01
CA GLN A 33 -12.19 13.99 1.97
C GLN A 33 -13.52 14.13 2.70
N ALA A 34 -14.47 13.19 2.50
CA ALA A 34 -15.74 13.17 3.22
C ALA A 34 -15.54 13.01 4.74
N ASP A 35 -14.50 12.30 5.14
CA ASP A 35 -14.09 12.14 6.55
C ASP A 35 -13.27 13.32 7.11
N GLY A 36 -12.98 14.35 6.31
CA GLY A 36 -12.17 15.51 6.71
C GLY A 36 -10.68 15.18 6.93
N LEU A 37 -10.18 14.08 6.37
CA LEU A 37 -8.81 13.61 6.55
C LEU A 37 -7.94 14.03 5.36
N THR A 38 -7.11 15.06 5.57
CA THR A 38 -6.22 15.62 4.54
C THR A 38 -4.76 15.17 4.66
N ASP A 39 -4.36 14.60 5.81
CA ASP A 39 -2.98 14.16 6.10
C ASP A 39 -2.74 12.67 5.75
N VAL A 40 -3.54 12.12 4.84
CA VAL A 40 -3.40 10.75 4.34
C VAL A 40 -3.06 10.80 2.85
N THR A 41 -1.93 10.20 2.49
CA THR A 41 -1.48 10.15 1.10
C THR A 41 -2.14 8.96 0.39
N VAL A 42 -2.71 9.19 -0.79
CA VAL A 42 -3.19 8.10 -1.67
C VAL A 42 -2.65 8.29 -3.08
N ARG A 43 -2.03 7.25 -3.64
CA ARG A 43 -1.37 7.30 -4.96
C ARG A 43 -1.77 6.13 -5.84
N GLU A 44 -1.89 6.40 -7.13
CA GLU A 44 -1.91 5.37 -8.16
C GLU A 44 -0.46 4.92 -8.38
N MET A 45 -0.19 3.64 -8.15
CA MET A 45 1.15 3.08 -8.15
C MET A 45 1.08 1.56 -8.23
N ASP A 46 1.84 1.00 -9.17
CA ASP A 46 2.13 -0.44 -9.17
C ASP A 46 3.26 -0.72 -8.16
N PHE A 47 2.95 -1.56 -7.18
CA PHE A 47 3.89 -1.94 -6.13
C PHE A 47 5.09 -2.74 -6.65
N LEU A 48 4.93 -3.44 -7.78
CA LEU A 48 6.02 -4.19 -8.41
C LEU A 48 7.05 -3.28 -9.09
N SER A 49 6.68 -2.03 -9.39
CA SER A 49 7.53 -1.06 -10.11
C SER A 49 7.81 0.24 -9.34
N CYS A 50 7.48 0.32 -8.04
CA CYS A 50 7.57 1.55 -7.25
C CYS A 50 8.99 1.96 -6.79
N ASP A 51 10.04 1.43 -7.42
CA ASP A 51 11.48 1.46 -7.07
C ASP A 51 11.91 2.32 -5.84
N GLY A 52 11.57 1.87 -4.62
CA GLY A 52 11.99 2.54 -3.38
C GLY A 52 11.37 3.91 -3.12
N GLU A 53 10.33 4.32 -3.86
CA GLU A 53 9.51 5.50 -3.58
C GLU A 53 8.75 5.38 -2.26
N LEU A 54 8.49 4.14 -1.83
CA LEU A 54 7.97 3.80 -0.52
C LEU A 54 9.13 3.37 0.37
N ARG A 55 9.26 4.00 1.54
CA ARG A 55 10.31 3.72 2.53
C ARG A 55 9.91 4.23 3.91
N GLY A 56 10.45 3.60 4.95
CA GLY A 56 10.33 4.13 6.31
C GLY A 56 9.00 3.82 7.00
N PHE A 57 8.24 2.82 6.52
CA PHE A 57 7.00 2.41 7.18
C PHE A 57 7.28 1.44 8.32
N ASP A 58 6.65 1.68 9.47
CA ASP A 58 6.71 0.78 10.63
C ASP A 58 5.78 -0.43 10.43
N VAL A 59 4.72 -0.27 9.64
CA VAL A 59 3.77 -1.33 9.31
C VAL A 59 3.39 -1.24 7.83
N CYS A 60 3.52 -2.35 7.11
CA CYS A 60 2.93 -2.55 5.78
C CYS A 60 1.77 -3.54 5.90
N ILE A 61 0.63 -3.21 5.30
CA ILE A 61 -0.54 -4.10 5.29
C ILE A 61 -0.83 -4.52 3.85
N ASP A 62 -0.83 -5.82 3.61
CA ASP A 62 -1.32 -6.41 2.38
C ASP A 62 -2.75 -6.88 2.57
N LYS A 63 -3.60 -6.63 1.58
CA LYS A 63 -5.02 -7.02 1.62
C LYS A 63 -5.37 -8.08 0.57
N GLY A 64 -4.39 -8.86 0.13
CA GLY A 64 -4.51 -9.88 -0.91
C GLY A 64 -3.75 -9.57 -2.20
N THR A 65 -2.90 -8.53 -2.22
CA THR A 65 -2.07 -8.23 -3.40
C THR A 65 -0.98 -9.29 -3.56
N PHE A 66 -0.38 -9.74 -2.46
CA PHE A 66 0.58 -10.84 -2.50
C PHE A 66 -0.04 -12.13 -3.04
N ASP A 67 -1.24 -12.48 -2.57
CA ASP A 67 -1.98 -13.64 -3.06
C ASP A 67 -2.28 -13.51 -4.55
N ALA A 68 -2.80 -12.36 -5.00
CA ALA A 68 -3.08 -12.12 -6.41
C ALA A 68 -1.85 -12.29 -7.31
N ILE A 69 -0.67 -11.82 -6.87
CA ILE A 69 0.59 -11.95 -7.60
C ILE A 69 1.06 -13.41 -7.63
N THR A 70 0.99 -14.10 -6.48
CA THR A 70 1.47 -15.48 -6.35
C THR A 70 0.49 -16.52 -6.88
N LEU A 71 -0.74 -16.15 -7.19
CA LEU A 71 -1.68 -17.02 -7.88
C LEU A 71 -1.69 -16.80 -9.40
N ASN A 72 -0.95 -15.80 -9.90
CA ASN A 72 -0.83 -15.57 -11.34
C ASN A 72 0.21 -16.53 -11.96
N PRO A 73 -0.20 -17.47 -12.81
CA PRO A 73 0.70 -18.46 -13.41
C PRO A 73 1.72 -17.84 -14.37
N ASP A 74 1.40 -16.70 -15.00
CA ASP A 74 2.23 -16.08 -16.03
C ASP A 74 3.43 -15.33 -15.44
N ASN A 75 3.35 -14.94 -14.17
CA ASN A 75 4.36 -14.07 -13.54
C ASN A 75 4.72 -14.51 -12.11
N PHE A 76 4.56 -15.79 -11.79
CA PHE A 76 4.68 -16.30 -10.42
C PHE A 76 6.05 -16.00 -9.78
N ASN A 77 7.14 -16.46 -10.40
CA ASN A 77 8.48 -16.37 -9.81
C ASN A 77 9.01 -14.94 -9.78
N ASP A 78 8.85 -14.19 -10.88
CA ASP A 78 9.37 -12.83 -11.00
C ASP A 78 8.52 -11.83 -10.22
N GLY A 79 7.19 -11.93 -10.30
CA GLY A 79 6.26 -11.10 -9.53
C GLY A 79 6.46 -11.27 -8.01
N LYS A 80 6.61 -12.50 -7.51
CA LYS A 80 6.90 -12.76 -6.09
C LYS A 80 8.21 -12.10 -5.66
N LYS A 81 9.27 -12.24 -6.47
CA LYS A 81 10.58 -11.66 -6.16
C LYS A 81 10.51 -10.14 -6.11
N LEU A 82 9.88 -9.50 -7.09
CA LEU A 82 9.70 -8.05 -7.13
C LEU A 82 8.88 -7.54 -5.95
N TYR A 83 7.78 -8.22 -5.61
CA TYR A 83 6.96 -7.86 -4.46
C TYR A 83 7.79 -7.86 -3.16
N LEU A 84 8.55 -8.93 -2.90
CA LEU A 84 9.38 -9.04 -1.70
C LEU A 84 10.49 -7.98 -1.66
N GLN A 85 11.06 -7.62 -2.82
CA GLN A 85 12.04 -6.54 -2.92
C GLN A 85 11.42 -5.18 -2.60
N SER A 86 10.26 -4.86 -3.17
CA SER A 86 9.52 -3.62 -2.88
C SER A 86 9.12 -3.54 -1.41
N LEU A 87 8.59 -4.64 -0.85
CA LEU A 87 8.22 -4.71 0.57
C LEU A 87 9.42 -4.46 1.49
N ARG A 88 10.57 -5.09 1.20
CA ARG A 88 11.80 -4.89 1.98
C ARG A 88 12.31 -3.45 1.91
N LYS A 89 12.11 -2.74 0.80
CA LYS A 89 12.46 -1.32 0.67
C LYS A 89 11.48 -0.41 1.43
N ALA A 90 10.19 -0.74 1.40
CA ALA A 90 9.13 0.03 2.04
C ALA A 90 9.19 -0.05 3.58
N LEU A 91 9.38 -1.26 4.10
CA LEU A 91 9.35 -1.55 5.53
C LEU A 91 10.68 -1.18 6.20
N LYS A 92 10.61 -0.57 7.38
CA LYS A 92 11.79 -0.35 8.23
C LYS A 92 12.36 -1.67 8.74
N CYS A 93 13.61 -1.63 9.20
CA CYS A 93 14.14 -2.71 10.04
C CYS A 93 13.23 -2.90 11.25
N GLU A 94 12.91 -4.14 11.58
CA GLU A 94 11.96 -4.52 12.65
C GLU A 94 10.51 -4.03 12.45
N GLY A 95 10.16 -3.56 11.24
CA GLY A 95 8.77 -3.26 10.90
C GLY A 95 7.92 -4.52 10.77
N PHE A 96 6.60 -4.33 10.82
CA PHE A 96 5.63 -5.41 10.73
C PHE A 96 4.98 -5.48 9.35
N PHE A 97 4.88 -6.68 8.81
CA PHE A 97 4.04 -6.99 7.66
C PHE A 97 2.82 -7.77 8.14
N VAL A 98 1.63 -7.33 7.73
CA VAL A 98 0.32 -7.91 8.10
C VAL A 98 -0.46 -8.26 6.85
#